data_AF-A0A080Z6R6-F1
#
_entry.id   AF-A0A080Z6R6-F1
#
_cell.length_a   1.000
_cell.length_b   1.000
_cell.length_c   1.000
_cell.angle_alpha   90.00
_cell.angle_beta   90.00
_cell.angle_gamma   90.00
#
_symmetry.space_group_name_H-M   'P 1'
#
loop_
_entity.id
_entity.type
_entity.pdbx_description
1 polymer ?
#
loop_
_entity_poly.entity_id
_entity_poly.type
_entity_poly.pdbx_seq_one_letter_code
_entity_poly.pdbx_strand_id
1 'polypeptide(L)'
;MHCLRFGGYAVEFPPSEKLSRRRTSFRSTTQKTKVTRRVMEKHSIHCPDQLVMPKTKKLHAIIEATANKVQGHPKLESMLKIKLGDNKKFRF
;
A
#
# COMPACT_ATOMS: atom_id res chain seq x y z
N MET A 1 14.20 -19.76 -27.57
CA MET A 1 13.17 -18.73 -27.74
C MET A 1 11.85 -19.32 -27.25
N HIS A 2 11.31 -18.87 -26.11
CA HIS A 2 10.04 -19.37 -25.58
C HIS A 2 8.91 -18.48 -26.10
N CYS A 3 8.13 -18.96 -27.06
CA CYS A 3 7.01 -18.23 -27.65
C CYS A 3 5.71 -18.76 -27.04
N LEU A 4 4.96 -17.92 -26.31
CA LEU A 4 3.59 -18.25 -25.91
C LEU A 4 2.66 -17.78 -27.02
N ARG A 5 1.90 -18.69 -27.63
CA ARG A 5 0.92 -18.35 -28.68
C ARG A 5 -0.46 -18.25 -28.08
N PHE A 6 -1.13 -17.12 -28.27
CA PHE A 6 -2.55 -16.94 -27.98
C PHE A 6 -3.25 -16.55 -29.28
N GLY A 7 -3.86 -17.53 -29.95
CA GLY A 7 -4.40 -17.36 -31.30
C GLY A 7 -3.32 -16.99 -32.35
N GLY A 8 -3.67 -16.11 -33.30
CA GLY A 8 -2.82 -15.70 -34.43
C GLY A 8 -1.77 -14.63 -34.10
N TYR A 9 -1.66 -14.18 -32.85
CA TYR A 9 -0.68 -13.18 -32.43
C TYR A 9 0.46 -13.87 -31.68
N ALA A 10 1.69 -13.69 -32.18
CA ALA A 10 2.90 -14.08 -31.48
C ALA A 10 3.41 -12.88 -30.67
N VAL A 11 3.50 -13.04 -29.35
CA VAL A 11 4.15 -12.06 -28.48
C VAL A 11 5.57 -12.55 -28.22
N GLU A 12 6.55 -11.84 -28.76
CA GLU A 12 7.96 -12.10 -28.49
C GLU A 12 8.38 -11.40 -27.21
N PHE A 13 8.76 -12.19 -26.20
CA PHE A 13 9.35 -11.65 -24.99
C PHE A 13 10.84 -11.43 -25.23
N PRO A 14 11.40 -10.25 -24.89
CA PRO A 14 12.84 -10.05 -24.95
C PRO A 14 13.53 -11.10 -24.06
N PRO A 15 14.73 -11.56 -24.42
CA PRO A 15 15.44 -12.58 -23.65
C PRO A 15 15.61 -12.10 -22.21
N SER A 16 14.98 -12.81 -21.27
CA SER A 16 15.05 -12.47 -19.87
C SER A 16 16.50 -12.53 -19.40
N GLU A 17 16.96 -11.43 -18.82
CA GLU A 17 18.25 -11.38 -18.15
C GLU A 17 18.26 -12.46 -17.07
N LYS A 18 19.25 -13.36 -17.14
CA LYS A 18 19.39 -14.54 -16.30
C LYS A 18 19.38 -14.12 -14.83
N LEU A 19 18.25 -14.28 -14.14
CA LEU A 19 18.21 -14.22 -12.68
C LEU A 19 19.15 -15.30 -12.15
N SER A 20 20.31 -14.84 -11.66
CA SER A 20 21.26 -15.71 -10.97
C SER A 20 20.49 -16.52 -9.93
N ARG A 21 20.66 -17.83 -9.99
CA ARG A 21 20.03 -18.81 -9.12
C ARG A 21 20.62 -18.67 -7.72
N ARG A 22 20.32 -17.58 -7.00
CA ARG A 22 20.57 -17.51 -5.56
C ARG A 22 19.55 -18.40 -4.89
N ARG A 23 19.98 -19.62 -4.54
CA ARG A 23 19.32 -20.47 -3.54
C ARG A 23 19.24 -19.65 -2.24
N THR A 24 18.18 -18.89 -2.06
CA THR A 24 17.82 -18.42 -0.72
C THR A 24 17.21 -19.62 -0.04
N SER A 25 18.00 -20.31 0.80
CA SER A 25 17.45 -21.19 1.81
C SER A 25 16.36 -20.40 2.53
N PHE A 26 15.16 -20.97 2.60
CA PHE A 26 14.08 -20.44 3.43
C PHE A 26 14.58 -20.41 4.87
N ARG A 27 15.09 -19.26 5.30
CA ARG A 27 15.22 -18.93 6.72
C ARG A 27 14.04 -18.05 7.05
N SER A 28 13.01 -18.64 7.64
CA SER A 28 11.98 -17.91 8.36
C SER A 28 12.62 -17.26 9.58
N THR A 29 13.35 -16.16 9.35
CA THR A 29 13.65 -15.22 10.42
C THR A 29 12.32 -14.53 10.72
N THR A 30 11.76 -14.85 11.88
CA THR A 30 10.84 -13.98 12.61
C THR A 30 11.57 -12.66 12.88
N GLN A 31 11.67 -11.82 11.85
CA GLN A 31 12.00 -10.43 12.07
C GLN A 31 10.80 -9.87 12.81
N LYS A 32 10.90 -9.85 14.14
CA LYS A 32 10.25 -8.82 14.95
C LYS A 32 10.80 -7.51 14.39
N THR A 33 10.19 -7.01 13.33
CA THR A 33 10.39 -5.65 12.88
C THR A 33 9.91 -4.83 14.07
N LYS A 34 10.87 -4.38 14.90
CA LYS A 34 10.62 -3.26 15.79
C LYS A 34 10.14 -2.18 14.83
N VAL A 35 8.82 -1.96 14.84
CA VAL A 35 8.23 -0.76 14.26
C VAL A 35 8.87 0.36 15.05
N THR A 36 9.99 0.87 14.55
CA THR A 36 10.54 2.12 15.02
C THR A 36 9.44 3.11 14.74
N ARG A 37 8.67 3.47 15.78
CA ARG A 37 7.73 4.56 15.73
C ARG A 37 8.58 5.76 15.33
N ARG A 38 8.61 6.08 14.04
CA ARG A 38 9.07 7.39 13.60
C ARG A 38 8.06 8.33 14.20
N VAL A 39 8.44 8.94 15.32
CA VAL A 39 7.74 10.11 15.82
C VAL A 39 7.94 11.12 14.70
N MET A 40 6.95 11.26 13.82
CA MET A 40 6.97 12.35 12.86
C MET A 40 7.01 13.61 13.71
N GLU A 41 8.11 14.35 13.62
CA GLU A 41 8.18 15.68 14.18
C GLU A 41 6.94 16.45 13.75
N LYS A 42 6.33 17.11 14.71
CA LYS A 42 5.05 17.80 14.59
C LYS A 42 5.27 19.06 13.77
N HIS A 43 5.54 18.89 12.48
CA HIS A 43 5.53 19.98 11.53
C HIS A 43 4.11 20.54 11.50
N SER A 44 3.99 21.86 11.63
CA SER A 44 2.74 22.58 11.45
C SER A 44 2.31 22.42 9.99
N ILE A 45 1.58 21.35 9.69
CA ILE A 45 0.97 21.13 8.38
C ILE A 45 -0.10 22.21 8.21
N HIS A 46 0.13 23.12 7.28
CA HIS A 46 -0.89 24.09 6.88
C HIS A 46 -1.90 23.38 5.98
N CYS A 47 -3.12 23.19 6.47
CA CYS A 47 -4.21 22.66 5.66
C CYS A 47 -4.78 23.78 4.79
N PRO A 48 -4.77 23.66 3.44
CA PRO A 48 -5.38 24.66 2.57
C PRO A 48 -6.89 24.80 2.83
N ASP A 49 -7.41 26.02 2.70
CA ASP A 49 -8.79 26.38 3.05
C ASP A 49 -9.87 25.66 2.22
N GLN A 50 -9.48 25.10 1.08
CA GLN A 50 -10.36 24.30 0.21
C GLN A 50 -10.67 22.91 0.79
N LEU A 51 -9.91 22.44 1.79
CA LEU A 51 -10.13 21.15 2.43
C LEU A 51 -11.16 21.25 3.54
N VAL A 52 -12.18 20.39 3.46
CA VAL A 52 -13.18 20.27 4.52
C VAL A 52 -12.55 19.59 5.74
N MET A 53 -12.49 20.31 6.85
CA MET A 53 -12.04 19.73 8.12
C MET A 53 -13.06 18.70 8.64
N PRO A 54 -12.58 17.56 9.18
CA PRO A 54 -13.47 16.55 9.74
C PRO A 54 -14.25 17.12 10.93
N LYS A 55 -15.55 16.87 10.96
CA LYS A 55 -16.48 17.40 11.97
C LYS A 55 -16.15 16.96 13.41
N THR A 56 -15.46 15.83 13.58
CA THR A 56 -15.14 15.28 14.90
C THR A 56 -13.67 14.88 15.00
N LYS A 57 -13.09 15.06 16.20
CA LYS A 57 -11.74 14.60 16.53
C LYS A 57 -11.56 13.09 16.34
N LYS A 58 -12.62 12.30 16.56
CA LYS A 58 -12.62 10.85 16.35
C LYS A 58 -12.49 10.48 14.86
N LEU A 59 -13.21 11.18 13.98
CA LEU A 59 -13.09 10.96 12.54
C LEU A 59 -11.69 11.35 12.04
N HIS A 60 -11.16 12.46 12.53
CA HIS A 60 -9.79 12.88 12.22
C HIS A 60 -8.76 11.79 12.59
N ALA A 61 -8.84 11.23 13.80
CA ALA A 61 -7.95 10.15 14.24
C ALA A 61 -8.06 8.89 13.38
N ILE A 62 -9.27 8.55 12.89
CA ILE A 62 -9.47 7.42 11.98
C ILE A 62 -8.81 7.70 10.62
N ILE A 63 -8.99 8.89 10.07
CA ILE A 63 -8.37 9.31 8.80
C ILE A 63 -6.84 9.26 8.93
N GLU A 64 -6.29 9.85 9.98
CA GLU A 64 -4.85 9.87 10.25
C GLU A 64 -4.27 8.45 10.39
N ALA A 65 -4.90 7.60 11.22
CA ALA A 65 -4.46 6.21 11.39
C ALA A 65 -4.55 5.42 10.08
N THR A 66 -5.57 5.69 9.26
CA THR A 66 -5.74 5.02 7.96
C THR A 66 -4.68 5.49 6.96
N ALA A 67 -4.43 6.79 6.86
CA ALA A 67 -3.39 7.36 6.00
C ALA A 67 -2.00 6.78 6.33
N ASN A 68 -1.66 6.74 7.62
CA ASN A 68 -0.41 6.14 8.10
C ASN A 68 -0.28 4.66 7.74
N LYS A 69 -1.40 3.92 7.73
CA LYS A 69 -1.41 2.49 7.41
C LYS A 69 -1.37 2.21 5.90
N VAL A 70 -1.96 3.08 5.10
CA VAL A 70 -2.04 2.95 3.63
C VAL A 70 -0.78 3.48 2.93
N GLN A 71 -0.03 4.41 3.54
CA GLN A 71 1.16 5.05 2.96
C GLN A 71 2.15 4.08 2.29
N GLY A 72 2.38 2.90 2.89
CA GLY A 72 3.28 1.87 2.34
C GLY A 72 2.59 0.74 1.56
N HIS A 73 1.25 0.75 1.49
CA HIS A 73 0.45 -0.38 1.00
C HIS A 73 -0.76 0.11 0.19
N PRO A 74 -0.58 0.56 -1.06
CA PRO A 74 -1.68 1.11 -1.88
C PRO A 74 -2.82 0.11 -2.10
N LYS A 75 -2.51 -1.20 -2.20
CA LYS A 75 -3.54 -2.26 -2.29
C LYS A 75 -4.47 -2.33 -1.08
N LEU A 76 -3.99 -1.90 0.10
CA LEU A 76 -4.78 -1.89 1.33
C LEU A 76 -5.94 -0.89 1.21
N GLU A 77 -5.75 0.21 0.50
CA GLU A 77 -6.80 1.22 0.29
C GLU A 77 -8.00 0.61 -0.44
N SER A 78 -7.75 -0.07 -1.56
CA SER A 78 -8.79 -0.74 -2.34
C SER A 78 -9.52 -1.79 -1.50
N MET A 79 -8.78 -2.55 -0.69
CA MET A 79 -9.37 -3.53 0.20
C MET A 79 -10.23 -2.88 1.30
N LEU A 80 -9.80 -1.77 1.88
CA LEU A 80 -10.58 -1.04 2.89
C LEU A 80 -11.86 -0.46 2.28
N LYS A 81 -11.78 0.10 1.06
CA LYS A 81 -12.96 0.59 0.32
C LYS A 81 -14.00 -0.51 0.09
N ILE A 82 -13.57 -1.72 -0.26
CA ILE A 82 -14.48 -2.86 -0.47
C ILE A 82 -15.03 -3.40 0.85
N LYS A 83 -14.16 -3.66 1.84
CA LYS A 83 -14.56 -4.34 3.09
C LYS A 83 -15.33 -3.44 4.06
N LEU A 84 -15.06 -2.14 4.03
CA LEU A 84 -15.65 -1.16 4.95
C LEU A 84 -16.56 -0.16 4.25
N GLY A 85 -16.91 -0.40 2.98
CA GLY A 85 -17.75 0.51 2.19
C GLY A 85 -19.11 0.80 2.83
N ASP A 86 -19.72 -0.19 3.49
CA ASP A 86 -21.00 -0.01 4.19
C ASP A 86 -20.86 0.74 5.52
N ASN A 87 -19.63 0.89 6.03
CA ASN A 87 -19.38 1.56 7.30
C ASN A 87 -19.35 3.08 7.12
N LYS A 88 -20.33 3.76 7.73
CA LYS A 88 -20.42 5.24 7.72
C LYS A 88 -19.15 5.95 8.17
N LYS A 89 -18.28 5.31 8.97
CA LYS A 89 -17.01 5.89 9.45
C LYS A 89 -15.88 5.88 8.42
N PHE A 90 -16.00 5.08 7.35
CA PHE A 90 -15.02 4.93 6.28
C PHE A 90 -15.53 5.48 4.94
N ARG A 91 -16.56 6.33 4.98
CA ARG A 91 -17.20 6.93 3.80
C ARG A 91 -16.59 8.29 3.41
N PHE A 92 -15.34 8.53 3.83
CA PHE A 92 -14.56 9.70 3.47
C PHE A 92 -13.89 9.52 2.10
#